data_AF-A0A8J2K676-F1
#
_entry.id   AF-A0A8J2K676-F1
#
_cell.length_a   1.000
_cell.length_b   1.000
_cell.length_c   1.000
_cell.angle_alpha   90.00
_cell.angle_beta   90.00
_cell.angle_gamma   90.00
#
_symmetry.space_group_name_H-M   'P 1'
#
loop_
_entity.id
_entity.type
_entity.pdbx_description
1 polymer ?
#
loop_
_entity_poly.entity_id
_entity_poly.type
_entity_poly.pdbx_seq_one_letter_code
_entity_poly.pdbx_strand_id
1 'polypeptide(L)'
;MNETQIAGMAQDFLPPGKGGSQIPYYGARGLNSGVLLMNLTWMRRMDFSNEMRLIYVGYKKRIKLADQDLLNIYFHFHPQWLYFLPCEFNYGTHFCHCYFDKPGTCCCRNGESLGIAVLHGSGKQFHSNKNKSFEQIYDTFAK
;
A
#
# COMPACT_ATOMS: atom_id res chain seq x y z
N MET A 1 -12.67 2.19 9.60
CA MET A 1 -12.01 1.25 10.53
C MET A 1 -12.93 1.01 11.72
N ASN A 2 -13.26 -0.24 12.04
CA ASN A 2 -14.07 -0.61 13.20
C ASN A 2 -13.17 -0.91 14.42
N GLU A 3 -13.77 -1.35 15.52
CA GLU A 3 -13.06 -1.58 16.79
C GLU A 3 -12.06 -2.75 16.75
N THR A 4 -12.13 -3.65 15.76
CA THR A 4 -11.27 -4.83 15.66
C THR A 4 -10.11 -4.69 14.69
N GLN A 5 -10.17 -3.69 13.80
CA GLN A 5 -9.14 -3.47 12.79
C GLN A 5 -7.94 -2.71 13.38
N ILE A 6 -6.75 -3.25 13.15
CA ILE A 6 -5.50 -2.73 13.71
C ILE A 6 -4.73 -1.87 12.72
N ALA A 7 -4.99 -2.05 11.41
CA ALA A 7 -4.41 -1.22 10.37
C ALA A 7 -5.36 -1.03 9.20
N GLY A 8 -5.14 0.03 8.43
CA GLY A 8 -5.76 0.25 7.12
C GLY A 8 -4.72 0.43 6.03
N MET A 9 -4.88 -0.31 4.92
CA MET A 9 -3.98 -0.30 3.78
C MET A 9 -4.77 -0.48 2.48
N ALA A 10 -4.24 0.05 1.37
CA ALA A 10 -4.83 -0.14 0.05
C ALA A 10 -4.16 -1.28 -0.73
N GLN A 11 -4.80 -1.72 -1.82
CA GLN A 11 -4.26 -2.70 -2.75
C GLN A 11 -2.86 -2.31 -3.26
N ASP A 12 -2.01 -3.29 -3.58
CA ASP A 12 -0.82 -3.05 -4.40
C ASP A 12 -1.10 -3.21 -5.91
N PHE A 13 -0.34 -2.51 -6.74
CA PHE A 13 -0.63 -2.38 -8.18
C PHE A 13 0.12 -3.41 -9.01
N LEU A 14 1.27 -3.86 -8.51
CA LEU A 14 2.00 -4.94 -9.14
C LEU A 14 1.49 -6.26 -8.59
N PRO A 15 1.04 -7.20 -9.45
CA PRO A 15 0.67 -8.51 -8.98
C PRO A 15 1.86 -9.15 -8.25
N PRO A 16 1.62 -9.76 -7.09
CA PRO A 16 2.63 -10.42 -6.29
C PRO A 16 3.27 -11.52 -7.15
N GLY A 17 4.60 -11.47 -7.21
CA GLY A 17 5.41 -12.24 -8.16
C GLY A 17 6.17 -11.37 -9.16
N LYS A 18 5.65 -10.21 -9.60
CA LYS A 18 6.44 -9.28 -10.44
C LYS A 18 7.54 -8.55 -9.67
N GLY A 19 7.41 -8.40 -8.35
CA GLY A 19 8.50 -7.99 -7.45
C GLY A 19 9.43 -9.14 -7.01
N GLY A 20 9.12 -10.38 -7.41
CA GLY A 20 9.91 -11.57 -7.12
C GLY A 20 9.86 -12.10 -5.68
N SER A 21 9.04 -11.56 -4.77
CA SER A 21 8.85 -12.12 -3.42
C SER A 21 7.93 -13.34 -3.48
N GLN A 22 8.42 -14.50 -3.02
CA GLN A 22 7.64 -15.74 -2.90
C GLN A 22 7.05 -15.85 -1.49
N ILE A 23 6.11 -14.96 -1.16
CA ILE A 23 5.49 -14.87 0.17
C ILE A 23 3.97 -14.98 0.06
N PRO A 24 3.28 -15.40 1.14
CA PRO A 24 1.85 -15.16 1.27
C PRO A 24 1.54 -13.65 1.22
N TYR A 25 0.45 -13.28 0.58
CA TYR A 25 0.01 -11.90 0.42
C TYR A 25 -1.52 -11.80 0.53
N TYR A 26 -2.00 -10.62 0.90
CA TYR A 26 -3.43 -10.39 1.10
C TYR A 26 -4.16 -10.21 -0.25
N GLY A 27 -5.32 -10.85 -0.40
CA GLY A 27 -6.16 -10.70 -1.59
C GLY A 27 -5.48 -11.16 -2.90
N ALA A 28 -5.92 -10.62 -4.03
CA ALA A 28 -5.40 -11.02 -5.36
C ALA A 28 -4.10 -10.30 -5.76
N ARG A 29 -3.80 -9.14 -5.15
CA ARG A 29 -2.68 -8.29 -5.54
C ARG A 29 -1.75 -7.86 -4.41
N GLY A 30 -2.04 -8.26 -3.16
CA GLY A 30 -1.31 -7.74 -2.02
C GLY A 30 -1.72 -6.33 -1.63
N LEU A 31 -0.98 -5.80 -0.64
CA LEU A 31 -1.16 -4.48 -0.02
C LEU A 31 0.04 -3.59 -0.30
N ASN A 32 -0.23 -2.30 -0.47
CA ASN A 32 0.79 -1.28 -0.61
C ASN A 32 1.02 -0.58 0.74
N SER A 33 2.29 -0.49 1.15
CA SER A 33 2.70 0.09 2.44
C SER A 33 2.86 1.61 2.44
N GLY A 34 2.70 2.27 1.27
CA GLY A 34 2.90 3.71 1.12
C GLY A 34 1.98 4.58 1.99
N VAL A 35 0.78 4.06 2.32
CA VAL A 35 -0.12 4.65 3.30
C VAL A 35 -0.58 3.54 4.25
N LEU A 36 -0.33 3.74 5.53
CA LEU A 36 -0.69 2.83 6.61
C LEU A 36 -1.43 3.60 7.71
N LEU A 37 -2.74 3.40 7.81
CA LEU A 37 -3.52 3.88 8.95
C LEU A 37 -3.30 2.92 10.11
N MET A 38 -2.77 3.39 11.25
CA MET A 38 -2.35 2.51 12.35
C MET A 38 -3.18 2.72 13.62
N ASN A 39 -3.75 1.64 14.15
CA ASN A 39 -4.36 1.64 15.47
C ASN A 39 -3.33 1.18 16.52
N LEU A 40 -2.45 2.09 16.94
CA LEU A 40 -1.31 1.76 17.79
C LEU A 40 -1.71 1.15 19.15
N THR A 41 -2.88 1.49 19.67
CA THR A 41 -3.40 0.90 20.92
C THR A 41 -3.68 -0.59 20.75
N TRP A 42 -4.36 -0.98 19.68
CA TRP A 42 -4.63 -2.38 19.42
C TRP A 42 -3.39 -3.14 18.98
N MET A 43 -2.51 -2.54 18.17
CA MET A 43 -1.23 -3.17 17.80
C MET A 43 -0.39 -3.53 19.03
N ARG A 44 -0.36 -2.67 20.06
CA ARG A 44 0.30 -2.98 21.34
C ARG A 44 -0.39 -4.11 22.11
N ARG A 45 -1.72 -4.12 22.16
CA ARG A 45 -2.50 -5.18 22.84
C ARG A 45 -2.34 -6.56 22.19
N MET A 46 -2.15 -6.59 20.88
CA MET A 46 -2.03 -7.81 20.07
C MET A 46 -0.58 -8.30 19.93
N ASP A 47 0.38 -7.71 20.66
CA ASP A 47 1.82 -7.99 20.54
C ASP A 47 2.32 -7.97 19.08
N PHE A 48 1.81 -7.01 18.30
CA PHE A 48 2.05 -6.94 16.85
C PHE A 48 3.54 -6.92 16.50
N SER A 49 4.37 -6.24 17.30
CA SER A 49 5.82 -6.17 17.08
C SER A 49 6.50 -7.53 17.16
N ASN A 50 6.08 -8.39 18.08
CA ASN A 50 6.63 -9.74 18.19
C ASN A 50 6.15 -10.64 17.04
N GLU A 51 4.88 -10.50 16.62
CA GLU A 51 4.36 -11.17 15.41
C GLU A 51 5.17 -10.79 14.17
N MET A 52 5.45 -9.50 13.96
CA MET A 52 6.32 -9.04 12.85
C MET A 52 7.71 -9.67 12.93
N ARG A 53 8.29 -9.79 14.13
CA ARG A 53 9.59 -10.42 14.34
C ARG A 53 9.55 -11.92 13.99
N LEU A 54 8.51 -12.64 14.38
CA LEU A 54 8.34 -14.07 14.08
C LEU A 54 8.19 -14.30 12.57
N ILE A 55 7.35 -13.48 11.90
CA ILE A 55 7.20 -13.49 10.45
C ILE A 55 8.55 -13.20 9.77
N TYR A 56 9.27 -12.17 10.23
CA TYR A 56 10.58 -11.85 9.69
C TYR A 56 11.55 -13.03 9.78
N VAL A 57 11.66 -13.69 10.94
CA VAL A 57 12.53 -14.86 11.10
C VAL A 57 12.15 -15.99 10.14
N GLY A 58 10.86 -16.27 9.97
CA GLY A 58 10.35 -17.33 9.09
C GLY A 58 10.50 -17.03 7.60
N TYR A 59 10.50 -15.75 7.20
CA TYR A 59 10.47 -15.32 5.80
C TYR A 59 11.68 -14.50 5.36
N LYS A 60 12.69 -14.24 6.21
CA LYS A 60 13.82 -13.34 5.93
C LYS A 60 14.51 -13.54 4.58
N LYS A 61 14.61 -14.78 4.09
CA LYS A 61 15.23 -15.09 2.79
C LYS A 61 14.36 -14.73 1.58
N ARG A 62 13.05 -14.53 1.79
CA ARG A 62 12.03 -14.28 0.77
C ARG A 62 11.48 -12.85 0.81
N ILE A 63 11.75 -12.10 1.89
CA ILE A 63 11.42 -10.68 2.03
C ILE A 63 12.32 -9.86 1.11
N LYS A 64 11.72 -9.06 0.23
CA LYS A 64 12.39 -8.11 -0.67
C LYS A 64 11.89 -6.69 -0.49
N LEU A 65 10.62 -6.51 -0.13
CA LEU A 65 9.98 -5.20 0.05
C LEU A 65 9.79 -4.85 1.53
N ALA A 66 10.71 -5.30 2.38
CA ALA A 66 10.78 -4.97 3.81
C ALA A 66 9.42 -5.09 4.54
N ASP A 67 8.92 -3.96 5.04
CA ASP A 67 7.66 -3.84 5.78
C ASP A 67 6.44 -4.19 4.94
N GLN A 68 6.40 -3.85 3.64
CA GLN A 68 5.31 -4.24 2.76
C GLN A 68 5.13 -5.76 2.72
N ASP A 69 6.24 -6.52 2.63
CA ASP A 69 6.20 -7.98 2.60
C ASP A 69 5.75 -8.55 3.96
N LEU A 70 6.23 -7.99 5.08
CA LEU A 70 5.80 -8.40 6.43
C LEU A 70 4.30 -8.18 6.64
N LEU A 71 3.79 -7.00 6.26
CA LEU A 71 2.37 -6.65 6.39
C LEU A 71 1.50 -7.52 5.49
N ASN A 72 1.96 -7.83 4.27
CA ASN A 72 1.26 -8.74 3.36
C ASN A 72 1.15 -10.15 3.93
N ILE A 73 2.22 -10.70 4.51
CA ILE A 73 2.20 -12.02 5.15
C ILE A 73 1.24 -12.00 6.35
N TYR A 74 1.34 -10.98 7.21
CA TYR A 74 0.49 -10.89 8.39
C TYR A 74 -0.99 -10.82 8.04
N PHE A 75 -1.37 -9.92 7.14
CA PHE A 75 -2.78 -9.76 6.76
C PHE A 75 -3.29 -10.89 5.86
N HIS A 76 -2.42 -11.64 5.18
CA HIS A 76 -2.82 -12.90 4.55
C HIS A 76 -3.44 -13.88 5.56
N PHE A 77 -2.83 -14.01 6.75
CA PHE A 77 -3.31 -14.90 7.81
C PHE A 77 -4.34 -14.23 8.74
N HIS A 78 -4.39 -12.90 8.78
CA HIS A 78 -5.28 -12.13 9.66
C HIS A 78 -6.12 -11.07 8.90
N PRO A 79 -6.88 -11.46 7.86
CA PRO A 79 -7.61 -10.50 7.02
C PRO A 79 -8.64 -9.68 7.78
N GLN A 80 -9.22 -10.22 8.85
CA GLN A 80 -10.23 -9.57 9.69
C GLN A 80 -9.71 -8.36 10.49
N TRP A 81 -8.39 -8.24 10.65
CA TRP A 81 -7.75 -7.12 11.35
C TRP A 81 -7.33 -5.98 10.41
N LEU A 82 -7.56 -6.15 9.11
CA LEU A 82 -7.30 -5.13 8.11
C LEU A 82 -8.58 -4.35 7.76
N TYR A 83 -8.47 -3.03 7.75
CA TYR A 83 -9.40 -2.16 7.05
C TYR A 83 -8.89 -1.90 5.63
N PHE A 84 -9.52 -2.51 4.63
CA PHE A 84 -9.08 -2.31 3.25
C PHE A 84 -9.45 -0.90 2.77
N LEU A 85 -8.44 -0.07 2.56
CA LEU A 85 -8.62 1.32 2.14
C LEU A 85 -9.01 1.38 0.65
N PRO A 86 -10.01 2.20 0.30
CA PRO A 86 -10.26 2.57 -1.08
C PRO A 86 -9.04 3.22 -1.74
N CYS A 87 -8.94 3.12 -3.06
CA CYS A 87 -7.75 3.50 -3.82
C CYS A 87 -7.41 5.00 -3.73
N GLU A 88 -8.41 5.85 -3.52
CA GLU A 88 -8.26 7.30 -3.36
C GLU A 88 -7.46 7.70 -2.11
N PHE A 89 -7.27 6.77 -1.15
CA PHE A 89 -6.48 6.97 0.08
C PHE A 89 -5.04 6.49 -0.01
N ASN A 90 -4.58 6.00 -1.15
CA ASN A 90 -3.16 5.67 -1.35
C ASN A 90 -2.73 5.98 -2.77
N TYR A 91 -3.24 7.04 -3.41
CA TYR A 91 -3.03 7.23 -4.84
C TYR A 91 -1.58 7.61 -5.18
N GLY A 92 -0.96 6.88 -6.11
CA GLY A 92 0.42 7.12 -6.56
C GLY A 92 0.59 7.01 -8.07
N THR A 93 1.73 7.44 -8.59
CA THR A 93 2.01 7.40 -10.03
C THR A 93 2.04 5.98 -10.62
N HIS A 94 2.46 5.00 -9.82
CA HIS A 94 2.44 3.57 -10.18
C HIS A 94 1.01 3.01 -10.24
N PHE A 95 0.03 3.73 -9.70
CA PHE A 95 -1.37 3.36 -9.62
C PHE A 95 -2.11 3.72 -10.91
N CYS A 96 -1.52 4.61 -11.70
CA CYS A 96 -2.16 5.27 -12.83
C CYS A 96 -1.28 5.31 -14.08
N HIS A 97 -0.50 4.25 -14.30
CA HIS A 97 -0.21 3.92 -15.68
C HIS A 97 -1.30 2.97 -16.17
N CYS A 98 -2.19 3.52 -17.00
CA CYS A 98 -2.84 2.77 -18.07
C CYS A 98 -1.76 2.24 -19.05
N TYR A 99 -0.77 1.48 -18.57
CA TYR A 99 0.40 1.01 -19.32
C TYR A 99 0.02 0.01 -20.44
N PHE A 100 -1.27 -0.30 -20.58
CA PHE A 100 -1.78 -1.31 -21.49
C PHE A 100 -2.74 -0.77 -22.55
N ASP A 101 -2.81 0.55 -22.80
CA ASP A 101 -3.59 1.13 -23.91
C ASP A 101 -5.04 0.64 -23.99
N LYS A 102 -5.66 0.33 -22.84
CA LYS A 102 -7.09 0.00 -22.76
C LYS A 102 -7.83 1.14 -22.09
N PRO A 103 -8.62 1.92 -22.85
CA PRO A 103 -9.55 2.87 -22.27
C PRO A 103 -10.45 2.19 -21.23
N GLY A 104 -10.61 2.77 -20.05
CA GLY A 104 -11.46 2.24 -18.98
C GLY A 104 -10.81 1.27 -17.97
N THR A 105 -9.50 1.02 -18.07
CA THR A 105 -8.73 0.22 -17.08
C THR A 105 -8.02 1.05 -16.02
N CYS A 106 -8.45 2.30 -15.79
CA CYS A 106 -7.93 3.11 -14.71
C CYS A 106 -8.19 2.40 -13.37
N CYS A 107 -7.13 2.14 -12.61
CA CYS A 107 -7.21 1.30 -11.41
C CYS A 107 -7.97 1.96 -10.26
N CYS A 108 -8.22 3.27 -10.31
CA CYS A 108 -8.92 4.00 -9.26
C CYS A 108 -10.10 4.82 -9.79
N ARG A 109 -11.22 4.16 -10.11
CA ARG A 109 -12.46 4.82 -10.54
C ARG A 109 -13.02 5.79 -9.49
N ASN A 110 -12.90 5.43 -8.21
CA ASN A 110 -13.31 6.32 -7.13
C ASN A 110 -12.52 7.63 -7.13
N GLY A 111 -11.24 7.59 -7.49
CA GLY A 111 -10.42 8.80 -7.60
C GLY A 111 -10.90 9.73 -8.71
N GLU A 112 -11.45 9.19 -9.79
CA GLU A 112 -12.03 9.99 -10.89
C GLU A 112 -13.34 10.67 -10.48
N SER A 113 -14.19 10.01 -9.70
CA SER A 113 -15.52 10.54 -9.33
C SER A 113 -15.54 11.31 -8.00
N LEU A 114 -14.74 10.90 -7.01
CA LEU A 114 -14.70 11.47 -5.66
C LEU A 114 -13.46 12.34 -5.42
N GLY A 115 -12.47 12.30 -6.32
CA GLY A 115 -11.18 12.94 -6.13
C GLY A 115 -10.20 12.08 -5.32
N ILE A 116 -8.94 12.52 -5.31
CA ILE A 116 -7.87 11.87 -4.55
C ILE A 116 -7.77 12.48 -3.15
N ALA A 117 -7.86 11.64 -2.12
CA ALA A 117 -7.79 12.07 -0.73
C ALA A 117 -6.35 12.07 -0.19
N VAL A 118 -5.56 11.06 -0.55
CA VAL A 118 -4.16 10.95 -0.14
C VAL A 118 -3.28 10.61 -1.33
N LEU A 119 -2.27 11.45 -1.54
CA LEU A 119 -1.29 11.32 -2.61
C LEU A 119 0.04 10.83 -2.02
N HIS A 120 0.54 9.67 -2.45
CA HIS A 120 1.80 9.13 -1.95
C HIS A 120 2.91 9.23 -3.01
N GLY A 121 4.07 9.77 -2.63
CA GLY A 121 5.17 10.11 -3.54
C GLY A 121 6.32 9.10 -3.58
N SER A 122 6.04 7.79 -3.41
CA SER A 122 7.08 6.75 -3.34
C SER A 122 7.97 6.77 -4.59
N GLY A 123 9.29 6.58 -4.43
CA GLY A 123 10.20 6.54 -5.59
C GLY A 123 10.56 7.91 -6.16
N LYS A 124 10.57 8.96 -5.33
CA LYS A 124 10.89 10.36 -5.68
C LYS A 124 9.88 11.00 -6.63
N GLN A 125 8.63 10.57 -6.63
CA GLN A 125 7.65 11.04 -7.63
C GLN A 125 7.32 12.53 -7.52
N PHE A 126 7.41 13.10 -6.31
CA PHE A 126 7.30 14.55 -6.08
C PHE A 126 8.51 15.36 -6.55
N HIS A 127 9.65 14.71 -6.77
CA HIS A 127 10.92 15.36 -7.10
C HIS A 127 11.49 14.84 -8.42
N SER A 128 10.67 14.18 -9.24
CA SER A 128 11.09 13.62 -10.50
C SER A 128 10.28 14.21 -11.62
N ASN A 129 10.97 14.54 -12.71
CA ASN A 129 10.42 15.09 -13.93
C ASN A 129 9.55 14.04 -14.69
N LYS A 130 9.35 12.85 -14.10
CA LYS A 130 8.56 11.75 -14.66
C LYS A 130 7.06 12.00 -14.55
N ASN A 131 6.62 12.74 -13.54
CA ASN A 131 5.22 13.11 -13.38
C ASN A 131 5.10 14.58 -12.94
N LYS A 132 4.96 15.46 -13.94
CA LYS A 132 4.84 16.91 -13.72
C LYS A 132 3.68 17.29 -12.81
N SER A 133 2.59 16.52 -12.79
CA SER A 133 1.44 16.82 -11.92
C SER A 133 1.80 16.62 -10.44
N PHE A 134 2.58 15.59 -10.10
CA PHE A 134 3.02 15.36 -8.73
C PHE A 134 4.06 16.41 -8.30
N GLU A 135 4.99 16.75 -9.18
CA GLU A 135 5.96 17.84 -8.98
C GLU A 135 5.26 19.17 -8.71
N GLN A 136 4.28 19.56 -9.55
CA GLN A 136 3.50 20.79 -9.35
C GLN A 136 2.74 20.83 -8.03
N ILE A 137 2.15 19.70 -7.62
CA ILE A 137 1.49 19.59 -6.32
C ILE A 137 2.51 19.83 -5.21
N TYR A 138 3.68 19.17 -5.27
CA TYR A 138 4.74 19.37 -4.28
C TYR A 138 5.20 20.83 -4.22
N ASP A 139 5.49 21.44 -5.37
CA ASP A 139 5.95 22.83 -5.47
C ASP A 139 4.94 23.84 -4.90
N THR A 140 3.64 23.53 -4.99
CA THR A 140 2.59 24.38 -4.40
C THR A 140 2.67 24.44 -2.87
N PHE A 141 3.17 23.38 -2.22
CA PHE A 141 3.33 23.30 -0.77
C PHE A 141 4.78 23.53 -0.30
N ALA A 142 5.76 23.41 -1.19
CA ALA A 142 7.15 23.71 -0.91
C ALA A 142 7.33 25.24 -0.79
N LYS A 143 7.63 25.70 0.42
CA LYS A 143 8.03 27.09 0.71
C LYS A 143 9.54 27.19 0.81
#